data_AF-A0A383WG76-F1
#
_entry.id   AF-A0A383WG76-F1
#
_cell.length_a   1.000
_cell.length_b   1.000
_cell.length_c   1.000
_cell.angle_alpha   90.00
_cell.angle_beta   90.00
_cell.angle_gamma   90.00
#
_symmetry.space_group_name_H-M   'P 1'
#
loop_
_entity.id
_entity.type
_entity.pdbx_description
1 polymer ?
#
loop_
_entity_poly.entity_id
_entity_poly.type
_entity_poly.pdbx_seq_one_letter_code
_entity_poly.pdbx_strand_id
1 'polypeptide(L)'
;MCSVDIPTAEARSCLRFQAVPSGTGQAIMVSAVAEGSSPEEAGVRRGMKLVGISDPIREYEVWDLQDRPSLRYVRDVLRMRSSNSITLRFLEVAELLQALEAADGIISLTTTNNNSSSSNDGSSTPISGSTPLSSIDSISSLASISDSDGSTIAERLQQQYEQAQQGSSSKPLTGVEQREQRRKSYMEQVGQRNDSGFLAVLAASFLLPALVILAVAYSTGYLDSMYSNSLYTAR
;
A
#
# COMPACT_ATOMS: atom_id res chain seq x y z
N MET A 1 -27.76 -15.76 -4.36
CA MET A 1 -26.41 -15.61 -3.74
C MET A 1 -25.91 -17.01 -3.46
N CYS A 2 -24.82 -17.44 -4.12
CA CYS A 2 -24.23 -18.76 -3.94
C CYS A 2 -22.91 -18.62 -3.18
N SER A 3 -22.68 -19.51 -2.21
CA SER A 3 -21.41 -19.63 -1.50
C SER A 3 -20.79 -20.95 -1.90
N VAL A 4 -19.52 -20.94 -2.26
CA VAL A 4 -18.83 -22.10 -2.79
C VAL A 4 -17.49 -22.27 -2.12
N ASP A 5 -17.19 -23.50 -1.70
CA ASP A 5 -15.88 -23.92 -1.20
C ASP A 5 -15.14 -24.68 -2.30
N ILE A 6 -14.01 -24.13 -2.76
CA ILE A 6 -13.23 -24.65 -3.89
C ILE A 6 -11.78 -24.83 -3.44
N PRO A 7 -11.02 -25.79 -3.99
CA PRO A 7 -9.58 -25.81 -3.85
C PRO A 7 -8.91 -24.51 -4.33
N THR A 8 -8.02 -23.95 -3.52
CA THR A 8 -7.31 -22.68 -3.82
C THR A 8 -6.51 -22.76 -5.11
N ALA A 9 -5.88 -23.90 -5.39
CA ALA A 9 -5.11 -24.11 -6.60
C ALA A 9 -5.99 -23.98 -7.86
N GLU A 10 -7.16 -24.63 -7.83
CA GLU A 10 -8.13 -24.57 -8.92
C GLU A 10 -8.76 -23.18 -9.05
N ALA A 11 -9.11 -22.53 -7.94
CA ALA A 11 -9.60 -21.16 -7.97
C ALA A 11 -8.60 -20.19 -8.63
N ARG A 12 -7.29 -20.44 -8.51
CA ARG A 12 -6.23 -19.60 -9.13
C ARG A 12 -6.04 -19.88 -10.62
N SER A 13 -6.13 -21.13 -11.05
CA SER A 13 -5.93 -21.51 -12.45
C SER A 13 -7.18 -21.40 -13.31
N CYS A 14 -8.35 -21.67 -12.72
CA CYS A 14 -9.60 -21.86 -13.44
C CYS A 14 -10.51 -20.63 -13.43
N LEU A 15 -10.36 -19.70 -12.47
CA LEU A 15 -11.15 -18.48 -12.42
C LEU A 15 -10.37 -17.26 -12.90
N ARG A 16 -11.00 -16.48 -13.77
CA ARG A 16 -10.53 -15.14 -14.13
C ARG A 16 -11.49 -14.08 -13.63
N PHE A 17 -10.91 -13.03 -13.04
CA PHE A 17 -11.64 -11.89 -12.50
C PHE A 17 -11.30 -10.61 -13.25
N GLN A 18 -12.32 -9.76 -13.40
CA GLN A 18 -12.24 -8.46 -14.03
C GLN A 18 -12.98 -7.43 -13.17
N ALA A 19 -12.47 -6.20 -13.14
CA ALA A 19 -13.17 -5.08 -12.52
C ALA A 19 -14.07 -4.43 -13.57
N VAL A 20 -15.34 -4.29 -13.25
CA VAL A 20 -16.36 -3.66 -14.10
C VAL A 20 -16.94 -2.46 -13.33
N PRO A 21 -17.08 -1.28 -13.95
CA PRO A 21 -17.68 -0.13 -13.29
C PRO A 21 -19.13 -0.46 -12.91
N SER A 22 -19.52 -0.16 -11.67
CA SER A 22 -20.86 -0.42 -11.13
C SER A 22 -21.30 0.75 -10.28
N GLY A 23 -22.29 1.51 -10.75
CA GLY A 23 -22.78 2.72 -10.08
C GLY A 23 -21.66 3.73 -9.82
N THR A 24 -21.44 4.08 -8.56
CA THR A 24 -20.36 4.98 -8.13
C THR A 24 -19.04 4.25 -7.89
N GLY A 25 -18.97 2.93 -8.04
CA GLY A 25 -17.83 2.10 -7.68
C GLY A 25 -17.41 1.11 -8.77
N GLN A 26 -16.82 0.01 -8.33
CA GLN A 26 -16.37 -1.08 -9.20
C GLN A 26 -16.86 -2.39 -8.59
N ALA A 27 -17.32 -3.31 -9.42
CA ALA A 27 -17.64 -4.66 -9.03
C ALA A 27 -16.61 -5.62 -9.61
N ILE A 28 -16.20 -6.61 -8.82
CA ILE A 28 -15.35 -7.69 -9.34
C ILE A 28 -16.27 -8.77 -9.89
N MET A 29 -16.09 -9.07 -11.17
CA MET A 29 -16.88 -10.06 -11.88
C MET A 29 -16.01 -11.21 -12.35
N VAL A 30 -16.62 -12.39 -12.45
CA VAL A 30 -16.02 -13.57 -13.08
C VAL A 30 -16.08 -13.37 -14.59
N SER A 31 -14.91 -13.18 -15.23
CA SER A 31 -14.81 -12.98 -16.68
C SER A 31 -14.73 -14.29 -17.45
N ALA A 32 -14.08 -15.31 -16.88
CA ALA A 32 -14.02 -16.65 -17.45
C ALA A 32 -13.89 -17.70 -16.33
N VAL A 33 -14.44 -18.88 -16.61
CA VAL A 33 -14.32 -20.09 -15.80
C VAL A 33 -13.83 -21.20 -16.73
N ALA A 34 -12.86 -21.99 -16.30
CA ALA A 34 -12.39 -23.14 -17.08
C ALA A 34 -13.46 -24.25 -17.11
N GLU A 35 -13.69 -24.82 -18.30
CA GLU A 35 -14.68 -25.88 -18.50
C GLU A 35 -14.28 -27.16 -17.75
N GLY A 36 -15.24 -27.79 -17.06
CA GLY A 36 -15.04 -29.02 -16.29
C GLY A 36 -14.19 -28.86 -15.03
N SER A 37 -14.07 -27.64 -14.51
CA SER A 37 -13.31 -27.36 -13.27
C SER A 37 -14.21 -27.38 -12.02
N SER A 38 -13.64 -27.62 -10.83
CA SER A 38 -14.41 -27.59 -9.57
C SER A 38 -15.25 -26.31 -9.37
N PRO A 39 -14.78 -25.10 -9.74
CA PRO A 39 -15.62 -23.91 -9.73
C PRO A 39 -16.89 -24.01 -10.57
N GLU A 40 -16.82 -24.59 -11.76
CA GLU A 40 -17.97 -24.71 -12.66
C GLU A 40 -18.99 -25.73 -12.14
N GLU A 41 -18.50 -26.89 -11.68
CA GLU A 41 -19.34 -27.93 -11.06
C GLU A 41 -20.06 -27.39 -9.82
N ALA A 42 -19.39 -26.51 -9.08
CA ALA A 42 -19.98 -25.84 -7.93
C ALA A 42 -20.91 -24.66 -8.30
N GLY A 43 -21.16 -24.44 -9.59
CA GLY A 43 -22.15 -23.50 -10.11
C GLY A 43 -21.64 -22.08 -10.35
N VAL A 44 -20.32 -21.84 -10.33
CA VAL A 44 -19.75 -20.54 -10.69
C VAL A 44 -19.83 -20.36 -12.20
N ARG A 45 -20.45 -19.26 -12.64
CA ARG A 45 -20.58 -18.91 -14.06
C ARG A 45 -19.96 -17.56 -14.36
N ARG A 46 -19.61 -17.37 -15.64
CA ARG A 46 -19.23 -16.06 -16.18
C ARG A 46 -20.34 -15.04 -15.92
N GLY A 47 -19.97 -13.81 -15.57
CA GLY A 47 -20.91 -12.73 -15.27
C GLY A 47 -21.37 -12.66 -13.81
N MET A 48 -20.95 -13.59 -12.94
CA MET A 48 -21.25 -13.50 -11.52
C MET A 48 -20.39 -12.44 -10.82
N LYS A 49 -21.01 -11.62 -9.96
CA LYS A 49 -20.33 -10.65 -9.08
C LYS A 49 -19.77 -11.38 -7.87
N LEU A 50 -18.50 -11.17 -7.57
CA LEU A 50 -17.87 -11.60 -6.33
C LEU A 50 -18.26 -10.63 -5.21
N VAL A 51 -18.96 -11.15 -4.20
CA VAL A 51 -19.45 -10.39 -3.04
C VAL A 51 -18.67 -10.72 -1.78
N GLY A 52 -18.09 -11.91 -1.67
CA GLY A 52 -17.34 -12.28 -0.46
C GLY A 52 -16.17 -13.20 -0.77
N ILE A 53 -15.10 -13.07 0.01
CA ILE A 53 -13.91 -13.91 -0.04
C ILE A 53 -13.51 -14.28 1.38
N SER A 54 -13.13 -15.54 1.60
CA SER A 54 -12.53 -15.94 2.88
C SER A 54 -11.21 -15.20 3.15
N ASP A 55 -10.87 -15.00 4.42
CA ASP A 55 -9.58 -14.45 4.85
C ASP A 55 -8.45 -15.46 4.50
N PRO A 56 -7.34 -15.02 3.88
CA PRO A 56 -6.19 -15.89 3.62
C PRO A 56 -5.50 -16.43 4.88
N ILE A 57 -5.69 -15.80 6.04
CA ILE A 57 -5.08 -16.20 7.32
C ILE A 57 -6.06 -17.04 8.15
N ARG A 58 -7.37 -16.72 8.09
CA ARG A 58 -8.43 -17.36 8.88
C ARG A 58 -9.42 -18.08 7.97
N GLU A 59 -9.33 -19.41 7.92
CA GLU A 59 -10.09 -20.24 6.96
C GLU A 59 -11.62 -20.06 7.05
N TYR A 60 -12.16 -19.87 8.26
CA TYR A 60 -13.62 -19.84 8.49
C TYR A 60 -14.24 -18.45 8.41
N GLU A 61 -13.44 -17.40 8.22
CA GLU A 61 -13.92 -16.02 8.22
C GLU A 61 -14.12 -15.54 6.78
N VAL A 62 -15.36 -15.26 6.39
CA VAL A 62 -15.68 -14.73 5.05
C VAL A 62 -15.92 -13.23 5.15
N TRP A 63 -15.11 -12.46 4.43
CA TRP A 63 -15.22 -11.02 4.35
C TRP A 63 -16.09 -10.60 3.18
N ASP A 64 -17.04 -9.72 3.43
CA ASP A 64 -17.85 -9.11 2.38
C ASP A 64 -17.06 -7.99 1.69
N LEU A 65 -16.91 -8.13 0.37
CA LEU A 65 -16.34 -7.13 -0.53
C LEU A 65 -17.30 -5.93 -0.58
N GLN A 66 -16.80 -4.78 -0.16
CA GLN A 66 -17.51 -3.49 -0.20
C GLN A 66 -17.73 -3.01 -1.63
N ASP A 67 -18.45 -1.90 -1.82
CA ASP A 67 -18.84 -1.34 -3.13
C ASP A 67 -17.68 -0.92 -4.06
N ARG A 68 -16.43 -0.95 -3.58
CA ARG A 68 -15.22 -0.62 -4.34
C ARG A 68 -14.07 -1.60 -4.06
N PRO A 69 -14.23 -2.91 -4.34
CA PRO A 69 -13.16 -3.87 -4.17
C PRO A 69 -12.11 -3.68 -5.27
N SER A 70 -10.83 -3.68 -4.90
CA SER A 70 -9.77 -3.63 -5.91
C SER A 70 -9.48 -5.02 -6.45
N LEU A 71 -9.36 -5.14 -7.78
CA LEU A 71 -8.98 -6.40 -8.43
C LEU A 71 -7.62 -6.91 -7.95
N ARG A 72 -6.73 -5.97 -7.61
CA ARG A 72 -5.43 -6.26 -7.02
C ARG A 72 -5.59 -6.98 -5.68
N TYR A 73 -6.43 -6.48 -4.79
CA TYR A 73 -6.68 -7.10 -3.48
C TYR A 73 -7.17 -8.55 -3.62
N VAL A 74 -8.15 -8.80 -4.50
CA VAL A 74 -8.65 -10.17 -4.74
C VAL A 74 -7.55 -11.10 -5.25
N ARG A 75 -6.71 -10.63 -6.18
CA ARG A 75 -5.57 -11.39 -6.68
C ARG A 75 -4.50 -11.63 -5.62
N ASP A 76 -4.22 -10.63 -4.79
CA ASP A 76 -3.23 -10.73 -3.71
C ASP A 76 -3.72 -11.74 -2.65
N VAL A 77 -5.00 -11.73 -2.28
CA VAL A 77 -5.62 -12.72 -1.38
C VAL A 77 -5.50 -14.14 -1.94
N LEU A 78 -5.85 -14.35 -3.21
CA LEU A 78 -5.71 -15.66 -3.87
C LEU A 78 -4.24 -16.12 -3.95
N ARG A 79 -3.31 -15.19 -4.15
CA ARG A 79 -1.88 -15.49 -4.27
C ARG A 79 -1.21 -15.83 -2.94
N MET A 80 -1.54 -15.09 -1.89
CA MET A 80 -0.95 -15.20 -0.55
C MET A 80 -1.53 -16.35 0.27
N ARG A 81 -2.71 -16.86 -0.12
CA ARG A 81 -3.37 -17.97 0.56
C ARG A 81 -2.49 -19.22 0.54
N SER A 82 -2.23 -19.76 1.73
CA SER A 82 -1.58 -21.05 1.95
C SER A 82 -2.57 -22.18 2.24
N SER A 83 -3.83 -21.88 2.60
CA SER A 83 -4.87 -22.88 2.81
C SER A 83 -5.26 -23.56 1.50
N ASN A 84 -5.59 -24.85 1.57
CA ASN A 84 -5.97 -25.64 0.40
C ASN A 84 -7.38 -25.32 -0.12
N SER A 85 -8.22 -24.73 0.72
CA SER A 85 -9.62 -24.37 0.45
C SER A 85 -9.79 -22.84 0.42
N ILE A 86 -10.74 -22.38 -0.40
CA ILE A 86 -11.22 -21.00 -0.42
C ILE A 86 -12.74 -20.97 -0.55
N THR A 87 -13.39 -20.28 0.40
CA THR A 87 -14.80 -19.92 0.29
C THR A 87 -14.94 -18.62 -0.50
N LEU A 88 -15.74 -18.67 -1.56
CA LEU A 88 -16.10 -17.52 -2.39
C LEU A 88 -17.61 -17.36 -2.44
N ARG A 89 -18.09 -16.12 -2.32
CA ARG A 89 -19.52 -15.80 -2.37
C ARG A 89 -19.83 -14.98 -3.61
N PHE A 90 -20.77 -15.46 -4.41
CA PHE A 90 -21.16 -14.86 -5.67
C PHE A 90 -22.63 -14.44 -5.70
N LEU A 91 -22.91 -13.42 -6.50
CA LEU A 91 -24.25 -12.91 -6.76
C LEU A 91 -24.41 -12.70 -8.26
N GLU A 92 -25.50 -13.22 -8.81
CA GLU A 92 -25.83 -13.07 -10.22
C GLU A 92 -26.47 -11.69 -10.45
N VAL A 93 -25.84 -10.85 -11.27
CA VAL A 93 -26.30 -9.49 -11.57
C VAL A 93 -26.39 -9.33 -13.08
N ALA A 94 -27.61 -9.38 -13.63
CA ALA A 94 -27.84 -9.26 -15.07
C ALA A 94 -27.34 -7.91 -15.64
N GLU A 95 -27.52 -6.81 -14.89
CA GLU A 95 -27.10 -5.46 -15.32
C GLU A 95 -25.59 -5.34 -15.55
N LEU A 96 -24.79 -6.06 -14.75
CA LEU A 96 -23.34 -6.01 -14.84
C LEU A 96 -22.79 -6.91 -15.95
N LEU A 97 -23.56 -7.90 -16.39
CA LEU A 97 -23.16 -8.79 -17.49
C LEU A 97 -22.97 -7.99 -18.78
N GLN A 98 -23.89 -7.05 -19.07
CA GLN A 98 -23.78 -6.18 -20.24
C GLN A 98 -22.55 -5.27 -20.18
N ALA A 99 -22.19 -4.79 -18.99
CA ALA A 99 -20.99 -3.98 -18.77
C ALA A 99 -19.69 -4.80 -18.90
N LEU A 100 -19.71 -6.07 -18.51
CA LEU A 100 -18.60 -7.01 -18.73
C LEU A 100 -18.41 -7.30 -20.23
N GLU A 101 -19.49 -7.53 -20.97
CA GLU A 101 -19.45 -7.73 -22.43
C GLU A 101 -18.91 -6.50 -23.16
N ALA A 102 -19.33 -5.29 -22.74
CA ALA A 102 -18.77 -4.04 -23.27
C ALA A 102 -17.26 -3.92 -23.00
N ALA A 103 -16.78 -4.38 -21.84
CA ALA A 103 -15.35 -4.37 -21.52
C ALA A 103 -14.56 -5.40 -22.33
N ASP A 104 -15.12 -6.60 -22.57
CA ASP A 104 -14.49 -7.64 -23.38
C ASP A 104 -14.46 -7.29 -24.88
N GLY A 105 -15.47 -6.57 -25.38
CA GLY A 105 -15.52 -6.09 -26.76
C GLY A 105 -14.37 -5.15 -27.13
N ILE A 106 -13.84 -4.40 -26.16
CA ILE A 106 -12.66 -3.53 -26.36
C ILE A 106 -11.36 -4.35 -26.46
N ILE A 107 -11.28 -5.48 -25.76
CA ILE A 107 -10.10 -6.37 -25.72
C ILE A 107 -9.95 -7.19 -27.03
N SER A 108 -11.07 -7.51 -27.70
CA SER A 108 -11.03 -8.24 -28.98
C SER A 108 -10.44 -7.46 -30.16
N LEU A 109 -10.39 -6.12 -30.13
CA LEU A 109 -9.70 -5.34 -31.17
C LEU A 109 -8.18 -5.29 -31.02
N THR A 110 -7.62 -5.81 -29.93
CA THR A 110 -6.17 -5.87 -29.68
C THR A 110 -5.59 -7.28 -29.66
N THR A 111 -6.39 -8.32 -29.93
CA THR A 111 -5.98 -9.73 -29.84
C THR A 111 -6.20 -10.47 -31.16
N THR A 112 -5.45 -10.10 -32.21
CA THR A 112 -5.23 -10.95 -33.38
C THR A 112 -3.73 -11.25 -33.48
N ASN A 113 -3.40 -12.54 -33.43
CA ASN A 113 -2.08 -13.20 -33.45
C ASN A 113 -1.39 -13.42 -32.09
N ASN A 114 -1.68 -14.56 -31.46
CA ASN A 114 -0.64 -15.55 -31.15
C ASN A 114 -1.26 -16.87 -30.69
N ASN A 115 -1.37 -17.83 -31.62
CA ASN A 115 -1.55 -19.24 -31.32
C ASN A 115 -0.23 -19.95 -31.65
N SER A 116 0.47 -20.46 -30.65
CA SER A 116 1.57 -21.41 -30.82
C SER A 116 1.68 -22.28 -29.58
N SER A 117 1.59 -23.57 -29.85
CA SER A 117 1.76 -24.72 -28.97
C SER A 117 3.12 -24.77 -28.27
N SER A 118 3.11 -25.44 -27.12
CA SER A 118 4.21 -25.93 -26.27
C SER A 118 5.65 -25.88 -26.80
N SER A 119 6.54 -25.32 -25.98
CA SER A 119 7.81 -25.97 -25.55
C SER A 119 8.54 -25.07 -24.55
N ASN A 120 9.10 -25.67 -23.50
CA ASN A 120 10.15 -25.08 -22.65
C ASN A 120 11.20 -24.39 -23.53
N ASP A 121 11.52 -23.12 -23.27
CA ASP A 121 12.80 -22.68 -22.70
C ASP A 121 12.81 -21.14 -22.64
N GLY A 122 13.82 -20.58 -21.98
CA GLY A 122 13.89 -19.21 -21.49
C GLY A 122 13.67 -18.03 -22.45
N SER A 123 13.44 -16.88 -21.80
CA SER A 123 13.79 -15.53 -22.22
C SER A 123 13.05 -14.90 -23.42
N SER A 124 12.16 -13.96 -23.10
CA SER A 124 12.24 -12.52 -23.47
C SER A 124 10.87 -11.89 -23.75
N THR A 125 10.72 -10.67 -23.24
CA THR A 125 9.60 -9.72 -23.34
C THR A 125 9.32 -9.21 -24.75
N PRO A 126 8.14 -8.61 -24.98
CA PRO A 126 8.14 -7.28 -25.60
C PRO A 126 7.35 -6.23 -24.81
N ILE A 127 7.94 -5.03 -24.79
CA ILE A 127 7.43 -3.76 -24.28
C ILE A 127 6.74 -3.02 -25.43
N SER A 128 5.63 -2.31 -25.16
CA SER A 128 5.48 -0.88 -25.53
C SER A 128 4.23 -0.23 -24.93
N GLY A 129 4.49 0.81 -24.13
CA GLY A 129 3.49 1.66 -23.48
C GLY A 129 4.09 2.56 -22.39
N SER A 130 5.00 3.46 -22.79
CA SER A 130 5.66 4.57 -22.06
C SER A 130 6.64 4.28 -20.90
N THR A 131 7.92 4.50 -21.24
CA THR A 131 9.24 4.50 -20.57
C THR A 131 9.46 5.62 -19.52
N PRO A 132 10.60 5.66 -18.75
CA PRO A 132 11.85 4.91 -18.94
C PRO A 132 12.39 4.12 -17.74
N LEU A 133 13.00 2.98 -18.08
CA LEU A 133 13.98 2.26 -17.28
C LEU A 133 15.31 3.05 -17.27
N SER A 134 15.78 3.47 -16.10
CA SER A 134 17.04 4.20 -15.91
C SER A 134 18.24 3.30 -15.55
N SER A 135 18.18 2.00 -15.85
CA SER A 135 19.17 1.03 -15.34
C SER A 135 20.02 0.32 -16.40
N ILE A 136 19.82 0.61 -17.68
CA ILE A 136 20.50 -0.12 -18.78
C ILE A 136 21.60 0.73 -19.45
N ASP A 137 21.51 2.06 -19.40
CA ASP A 137 22.57 2.96 -19.92
C ASP A 137 23.91 2.81 -19.19
N SER A 138 23.90 2.33 -17.94
CA SER A 138 25.12 2.09 -17.14
C SER A 138 25.97 0.91 -17.62
N ILE A 139 25.43 0.05 -18.49
CA ILE A 139 26.14 -1.13 -19.01
C ILE A 139 26.77 -0.81 -20.36
N SER A 140 26.14 0.07 -21.15
CA SER A 140 26.65 0.51 -22.46
C SER A 140 27.93 1.35 -22.34
N SER A 141 28.12 2.04 -21.21
CA SER A 141 29.37 2.73 -20.89
C SER A 141 30.53 1.80 -20.50
N LEU A 142 30.26 0.51 -20.27
CA LEU A 142 31.30 -0.50 -20.00
C LEU A 142 31.84 -1.13 -21.30
N ALA A 143 31.02 -1.17 -22.35
CA ALA A 143 31.36 -1.81 -23.63
C ALA A 143 32.18 -0.92 -24.57
N SER A 144 32.31 0.37 -24.27
CA SER A 144 33.08 1.33 -25.07
C SER A 144 34.48 1.63 -24.54
N ILE A 145 34.96 0.87 -23.53
CA ILE A 145 36.34 1.00 -23.05
C ILE A 145 37.24 0.10 -23.90
N SER A 146 37.69 0.66 -25.03
CA SER A 146 38.94 0.24 -25.64
C SER A 146 40.08 0.43 -24.64
N ASP A 147 40.92 -0.58 -24.56
CA ASP A 147 42.12 -0.71 -23.73
C ASP A 147 43.24 0.24 -24.21
N SER A 148 43.05 1.55 -24.04
CA SER A 148 43.99 2.55 -24.54
C SER A 148 44.55 3.51 -23.50
N ASP A 149 44.26 3.32 -22.20
CA ASP A 149 44.85 4.17 -21.17
C ASP A 149 45.03 3.40 -19.87
N GLY A 150 46.30 3.21 -19.46
CA GLY A 150 46.76 2.33 -18.39
C GLY A 150 46.34 2.69 -16.97
N SER A 151 45.21 3.38 -16.80
CA SER A 151 44.59 3.65 -15.51
C SER A 151 44.06 2.36 -14.90
N THR A 152 44.56 2.02 -13.72
CA THR A 152 44.14 0.79 -13.03
C THR A 152 42.70 0.95 -12.55
N ILE A 153 41.93 -0.14 -12.53
CA ILE A 153 40.51 -0.14 -12.12
C ILE A 153 40.30 0.54 -10.75
N ALA A 154 41.28 0.44 -9.85
CA ALA A 154 41.28 1.11 -8.54
C ALA A 154 41.27 2.65 -8.64
N GLU A 155 42.04 3.21 -9.56
CA GLU A 155 42.22 4.66 -9.74
C GLU A 155 40.96 5.28 -10.37
N ARG A 156 40.34 4.55 -11.29
CA ARG A 156 39.05 4.89 -11.89
C ARG A 156 37.91 4.85 -10.87
N LEU A 157 37.95 3.89 -9.94
CA LEU A 157 36.99 3.81 -8.84
C LEU A 157 37.11 5.03 -7.92
N GLN A 158 38.34 5.43 -7.59
CA GLN A 158 38.59 6.56 -6.71
C GLN A 158 38.14 7.89 -7.31
N GLN A 159 38.37 8.11 -8.61
CA GLN A 159 37.82 9.27 -9.32
C GLN A 159 36.29 9.29 -9.35
N GLN A 160 35.65 8.12 -9.47
CA GLN A 160 34.19 8.03 -9.45
C GLN A 160 33.63 8.32 -8.03
N TYR A 161 34.35 7.96 -6.97
CA TYR A 161 34.00 8.33 -5.58
C TYR A 161 34.20 9.82 -5.30
N GLU A 162 35.21 10.46 -5.86
CA GLU A 162 35.46 11.89 -5.70
C GLU A 162 34.46 12.74 -6.49
N GLN A 163 34.08 12.32 -7.71
CA GLN A 163 33.02 12.97 -8.48
C GLN A 163 31.64 12.84 -7.82
N ALA A 164 31.38 11.73 -7.13
CA ALA A 164 30.15 11.54 -6.36
C ALA A 164 30.05 12.45 -5.12
N GLN A 165 31.17 13.01 -4.65
CA GLN A 165 31.20 13.90 -3.49
C GLN A 165 31.08 15.39 -3.85
N GLN A 166 31.44 15.78 -5.08
CA GLN A 166 31.40 17.19 -5.51
C GLN A 166 30.09 17.59 -6.20
N GLY A 167 29.25 16.65 -6.61
CA GLY A 167 27.93 16.91 -7.20
C GLY A 167 26.80 16.77 -6.18
N SER A 168 26.10 17.86 -5.89
CA SER A 168 24.87 17.88 -5.10
C SER A 168 23.81 16.90 -5.65
N SER A 169 23.70 15.74 -4.98
CA SER A 169 22.51 14.89 -4.82
C SER A 169 21.52 14.82 -5.98
N SER A 170 21.80 13.99 -6.99
CA SER A 170 20.78 13.54 -7.95
C SER A 170 20.99 12.09 -8.36
N LYS A 171 21.25 11.22 -7.38
CA LYS A 171 21.09 9.77 -7.58
C LYS A 171 19.58 9.49 -7.54
N PRO A 172 18.94 9.02 -8.64
CA PRO A 172 17.52 8.69 -8.60
C PRO A 172 17.33 7.54 -7.62
N LEU A 173 16.70 7.85 -6.48
CA LEU A 173 16.45 6.90 -5.40
C LEU A 173 15.77 5.66 -5.98
N THR A 174 16.37 4.51 -5.72
CA THR A 174 15.74 3.24 -6.05
C THR A 174 14.42 3.14 -5.28
N GLY A 175 13.41 2.44 -5.83
CA GLY A 175 12.05 2.42 -5.24
C GLY A 175 11.98 1.94 -3.78
N VAL A 176 13.03 1.31 -3.26
CA VAL A 176 13.18 0.93 -1.84
C VAL A 176 13.64 2.13 -1.00
N GLU A 177 14.66 2.87 -1.43
CA GLU A 177 15.15 4.08 -0.74
C GLU A 177 14.07 5.15 -0.64
N GLN A 178 13.22 5.28 -1.66
CA GLN A 178 12.08 6.20 -1.65
C GLN A 178 11.08 5.87 -0.52
N ARG A 179 10.88 4.59 -0.21
CA ARG A 179 9.97 4.16 0.86
C ARG A 179 10.57 4.44 2.23
N GLU A 180 11.87 4.20 2.39
CA GLU A 180 12.59 4.51 3.63
C GLU A 180 12.64 6.01 3.90
N GLN A 181 12.89 6.82 2.87
CA GLN A 181 12.90 8.27 3.01
C GLN A 181 11.50 8.82 3.35
N ARG A 182 10.43 8.24 2.77
CA ARG A 182 9.04 8.60 3.11
C ARG A 182 8.70 8.29 4.57
N ARG A 183 9.21 7.17 5.10
CA ARG A 183 9.04 6.81 6.52
C ARG A 183 9.77 7.80 7.43
N LYS A 184 11.00 8.18 7.08
CA LYS A 184 11.80 9.15 7.84
C LYS A 184 11.18 10.55 7.82
N SER A 185 10.73 11.04 6.65
CA SER A 185 10.09 12.35 6.55
C SER A 185 8.77 12.42 7.31
N TYR A 186 8.02 11.31 7.35
CA TYR A 186 6.79 11.24 8.14
C TYR A 186 7.08 11.28 9.65
N MET A 187 8.10 10.54 10.11
CA MET A 187 8.57 10.60 11.51
C MET A 187 9.01 12.01 11.90
N GLU A 188 9.73 12.71 11.02
CA GLU A 188 10.17 14.08 11.26
C GLU A 188 8.98 15.06 11.35
N GLN A 189 8.01 14.98 10.42
CA GLN A 189 6.80 15.81 10.45
C GLN A 189 5.96 15.57 11.71
N VAL A 190 5.82 14.32 12.13
CA VAL A 190 5.09 13.97 13.36
C VAL A 190 5.85 14.43 14.61
N GLY A 191 7.18 14.32 14.60
CA GLY A 191 8.04 14.76 15.70
C GLY A 191 8.12 16.28 15.86
N GLN A 192 7.85 17.06 14.81
CA GLN A 192 7.79 18.53 14.88
C GLN A 192 6.52 19.06 15.56
N ARG A 193 5.59 18.20 15.99
CA ARG A 193 4.37 18.66 16.65
C ARG A 193 4.69 19.19 18.06
N ASN A 194 4.69 20.51 18.19
CA ASN A 194 4.95 21.20 19.45
C ASN A 194 3.71 21.16 20.36
N ASP A 195 3.55 20.07 21.11
CA ASP A 195 2.48 19.91 22.11
C ASP A 195 2.74 20.74 23.39
N SER A 196 3.84 21.51 23.44
CA SER A 196 4.23 22.38 24.57
C SER A 196 3.22 23.48 24.88
N GLY A 197 2.51 24.00 23.87
CA GLY A 197 1.46 25.00 24.08
C GLY A 197 0.27 24.45 24.85
N PHE A 198 -0.17 23.23 24.54
CA PHE A 198 -1.24 22.55 25.28
C PHE A 198 -0.86 22.30 26.74
N LEU A 199 0.38 21.84 26.98
CA LEU A 199 0.89 21.62 28.33
C LEU A 199 1.02 22.92 29.12
N ALA A 200 1.45 24.01 28.49
CA ALA A 200 1.55 25.32 29.12
C ALA A 200 0.19 25.84 29.58
N VAL A 201 -0.86 25.68 28.76
CA VAL A 201 -2.23 26.07 29.11
C VAL A 201 -2.77 25.20 30.26
N LEU A 202 -2.54 23.89 30.22
CA LEU A 202 -2.96 22.99 31.29
C LEU A 202 -2.26 23.32 32.62
N ALA A 203 -0.96 23.56 32.59
CA ALA A 203 -0.19 23.98 33.75
C ALA A 203 -0.69 25.33 34.28
N ALA A 204 -0.93 26.31 33.39
CA ALA A 204 -1.48 27.61 33.76
C ALA A 204 -2.87 27.47 34.40
N SER A 205 -3.74 26.59 33.91
CA SER A 205 -5.07 26.37 34.51
C SER A 205 -5.00 25.94 35.98
N PHE A 206 -3.93 25.25 36.38
CA PHE A 206 -3.74 24.80 37.77
C PHE A 206 -2.97 25.81 38.62
N LEU A 207 -1.93 26.44 38.07
CA LEU A 207 -1.09 27.41 38.78
C LEU A 207 -1.72 28.79 38.92
N LEU A 208 -2.50 29.24 37.93
CA LEU A 208 -3.03 30.60 37.88
C LEU A 208 -4.00 30.89 39.04
N PRO A 209 -4.95 30.01 39.42
CA PRO A 209 -5.80 30.25 40.59
C PRO A 209 -4.99 30.39 41.88
N ALA A 210 -3.99 29.53 42.09
CA ALA A 210 -3.15 29.56 43.28
C ALA A 210 -2.31 30.85 43.35
N LEU A 211 -1.71 31.26 42.23
CA LEU A 211 -0.93 32.50 42.15
C LEU A 211 -1.80 33.76 42.33
N VAL A 212 -3.01 33.77 41.79
CA VAL A 212 -3.95 34.90 41.98
C VAL A 212 -4.34 35.03 43.45
N ILE A 213 -4.69 33.92 44.11
CA ILE A 213 -5.03 33.93 45.54
C ILE A 213 -3.84 34.42 46.37
N LEU A 214 -2.63 33.94 46.06
CA LEU A 214 -1.41 34.35 46.75
C LEU A 214 -1.12 35.85 46.59
N ALA A 215 -1.28 36.38 45.37
CA ALA A 215 -1.07 37.80 45.09
C ALA A 215 -2.06 38.70 45.85
N VAL A 216 -3.33 38.30 45.94
CA VAL A 216 -4.35 39.02 46.73
C VAL A 216 -4.05 38.93 48.22
N ALA A 217 -3.66 37.77 48.72
CA ALA A 217 -3.29 37.60 50.13
C ALA A 217 -2.08 38.47 50.53
N TYR A 218 -1.12 38.64 49.62
CA TYR A 218 0.02 39.53 49.82
C TYR A 218 -0.39 41.01 49.83
N SER A 219 -1.19 41.45 48.85
CA SER A 219 -1.58 42.87 48.74
C SER A 219 -2.54 43.34 49.85
N THR A 220 -3.32 42.42 50.41
CA THR A 220 -4.27 42.72 51.50
C THR A 220 -3.66 42.64 52.89
N GLY A 221 -2.40 42.23 53.03
CA GLY A 221 -1.76 42.03 54.34
C GLY A 221 -2.25 40.79 55.09
N TYR A 222 -3.01 39.90 54.44
CA TYR A 222 -3.49 38.65 55.04
C TYR A 222 -2.32 37.76 55.50
N LEU A 223 -1.23 37.73 54.72
CA LEU A 223 -0.02 37.00 55.08
C LEU A 223 0.62 37.55 56.37
N ASP A 224 0.70 38.88 56.53
CA ASP A 224 1.28 39.52 57.73
C ASP A 224 0.42 39.25 58.99
N SER A 225 -0.90 39.21 58.84
CA SER A 225 -1.83 38.82 59.91
C SER A 225 -1.62 37.37 60.37
N MET A 226 -1.31 36.45 59.46
CA MET A 226 -0.98 35.07 59.79
C MET A 226 0.39 34.93 60.48
N TYR A 227 1.42 35.62 59.98
CA TYR A 227 2.75 35.61 60.60
C TYR A 227 2.75 36.21 62.01
N SER A 228 2.03 37.32 62.21
CA SER A 228 1.92 37.93 63.54
C SER A 228 1.13 37.05 64.52
N ASN A 229 -0.02 36.49 64.13
CA ASN A 229 -0.83 35.63 65.01
C ASN A 229 -0.14 34.31 65.39
N SER A 230 0.63 33.71 64.48
CA SER A 230 1.40 32.49 64.77
C SER A 230 2.53 32.72 65.78
N LEU A 231 3.15 33.90 65.78
CA LEU A 231 4.17 34.28 66.78
C LEU A 231 3.56 34.60 68.15
N TYR A 232 2.34 35.14 68.21
CA TYR A 232 1.65 35.42 69.47
C TYR A 232 1.03 34.19 70.15
N THR A 233 0.67 33.16 69.38
CA THR A 233 0.04 31.93 69.91
C THR A 233 1.06 30.92 70.45
N ALA A 234 2.35 31.08 70.13
CA ALA A 234 3.43 30.18 70.54
C ALA A 234 4.12 30.56 71.87
N ARG A 235 3.49 31.44 72.68
CA ARG A 235 4.00 31.88 73.98
C ARG A 235 2.95 31.65 75.07
#